data_AF-A0A961DL06-F1
#
_entry.id   AF-A0A961DL06-F1
#
_cell.length_a   1.000
_cell.length_b   1.000
_cell.length_c   1.000
_cell.angle_alpha   90.00
_cell.angle_beta   90.00
_cell.angle_gamma   90.00
#
_symmetry.space_group_name_H-M   'P 1'
#
loop_
_entity.id
_entity.type
_entity.pdbx_description
1 polymer ?
#
loop_
_entity_poly.entity_id
_entity_poly.type
_entity_poly.pdbx_seq_one_letter_code
_entity_poly.pdbx_strand_id
1 'polypeptide(L)' 'MPRKGPAPRRELMPDPVYRSVLVTQITNKVLQRGKRSTAERIVYDALAQIEAKTGTEPIATLKRAVDNV' A
#
# COMPACT_ATOMS: atom_id res chain seq x y z
N MET A 1 -13.85 19.68 3.41
CA MET A 1 -13.90 19.68 4.89
C MET A 1 -15.32 19.99 5.31
N PRO A 2 -16.03 19.10 6.01
CA PRO A 2 -17.43 19.33 6.32
C PRO A 2 -17.61 20.10 7.62
N ARG A 3 -18.50 21.11 7.58
CA ARG A 3 -19.18 21.64 8.77
C ARG A 3 -20.48 20.88 9.11
N LYS A 4 -20.98 19.99 8.23
CA LYS A 4 -22.11 19.09 8.49
C LYS A 4 -21.96 17.81 7.65
N GLY A 5 -22.26 16.65 8.23
CA GLY A 5 -22.26 15.33 7.57
C GLY A 5 -20.86 14.71 7.36
N PRO A 6 -20.77 13.37 7.20
CA PRO A 6 -19.52 12.70 6.87
C PRO A 6 -19.11 13.02 5.43
N ALA A 7 -17.81 13.30 5.21
CA ALA A 7 -17.28 13.42 3.86
C ALA A 7 -17.31 12.06 3.15
N PRO A 8 -17.67 12.00 1.86
CA PRO A 8 -17.59 10.75 1.10
C PRO A 8 -16.15 10.25 1.06
N ARG A 9 -15.96 8.95 1.31
CA ARG A 9 -14.66 8.30 1.18
C ARG A 9 -14.35 8.13 -0.30
N ARG A 10 -13.11 8.44 -0.68
CA ARG A 10 -12.64 8.20 -2.05
C ARG A 10 -12.34 6.72 -2.21
N GLU A 11 -12.86 6.13 -3.28
CA GLU A 11 -12.50 4.78 -3.69
C GLU A 11 -11.08 4.78 -4.29
N LEU A 12 -10.34 3.70 -4.02
CA LEU A 12 -8.98 3.52 -4.49
C LEU A 12 -8.95 2.40 -5.52
N MET A 13 -8.28 2.65 -6.63
CA MET A 13 -8.01 1.60 -7.62
C MET A 13 -6.98 0.61 -7.07
N PRO A 14 -7.09 -0.68 -7.40
CA PRO A 14 -6.10 -1.67 -7.02
C PRO A 14 -4.76 -1.44 -7.74
N ASP A 15 -3.69 -1.91 -7.12
CA ASP A 15 -2.34 -1.82 -7.64
C ASP A 15 -2.18 -2.57 -8.98
N PRO A 16 -1.46 -2.04 -9.98
CA PRO A 16 -1.34 -2.71 -11.28
C PRO A 16 -0.52 -4.00 -11.24
N VAL A 17 0.43 -4.14 -10.31
CA VAL A 17 1.30 -5.31 -10.22
C VAL A 17 0.66 -6.38 -9.35
N TYR A 18 0.27 -6.01 -8.14
CA TYR A 18 -0.23 -6.95 -7.14
C TYR A 18 -1.76 -7.03 -7.08
N ARG A 19 -2.48 -6.22 -7.87
CA ARG A 19 -3.96 -6.15 -7.90
C ARG A 19 -4.60 -5.98 -6.52
N SER A 20 -3.87 -5.34 -5.61
CA SER A 20 -4.26 -5.19 -4.21
C SER A 20 -4.48 -3.73 -3.88
N VAL A 21 -5.64 -3.43 -3.29
CA VAL A 21 -5.96 -2.08 -2.79
C VAL A 21 -5.08 -1.71 -1.59
N LEU A 22 -4.64 -2.72 -0.80
CA LEU A 22 -3.76 -2.51 0.35
C LEU A 22 -2.40 -1.95 -0.07
N VAL A 23 -1.83 -2.49 -1.15
CA VAL A 23 -0.55 -2.01 -1.69
C VAL A 23 -0.68 -0.56 -2.12
N THR A 24 -1.74 -0.21 -2.86
CA THR A 24 -2.00 1.19 -3.27
C THR A 24 -2.21 2.12 -2.07
N GLN A 25 -2.88 1.68 -1.01
CA GLN A 25 -3.03 2.45 0.22
C GLN A 25 -1.68 2.73 0.88
N ILE A 26 -0.80 1.74 0.98
CA ILE A 26 0.55 1.90 1.55
C ILE A 26 1.39 2.83 0.70
N THR A 27 1.40 2.66 -0.62
CA THR A 27 2.12 3.55 -1.54
C THR A 27 1.69 5.00 -1.35
N ASN A 28 0.38 5.27 -1.22
CA ASN A 28 -0.14 6.61 -0.97
C ASN A 28 0.24 7.17 0.41
N LYS A 29 0.51 6.32 1.40
CA LYS A 29 0.97 6.73 2.75
C LYS A 29 2.48 6.98 2.80
N VAL A 30 3.26 6.22 2.04
CA VAL A 30 4.72 6.41 1.88
C VAL A 30 5.03 7.62 0.99
N LEU A 31 4.09 8.01 0.12
CA LEU A 31 4.21 9.13 -0.79
C LEU A 31 4.57 10.45 -0.07
N GLN A 32 5.77 10.94 -0.34
CA GLN A 32 6.23 12.23 0.15
C GLN A 32 6.50 13.20 -1.00
N ARG A 33 6.11 14.47 -0.84
CA ARG A 33 6.33 15.55 -1.83
C ARG A 33 5.80 15.22 -3.24
N GLY A 34 4.74 14.41 -3.34
CA GLY A 34 4.12 14.02 -4.62
C GLY A 34 4.95 13.06 -5.48
N LYS A 35 6.04 12.49 -4.97
CA LYS A 35 6.95 11.62 -5.73
C LYS A 35 6.42 10.19 -5.85
N ARG A 36 5.45 9.98 -6.72
CA ARG A 36 4.74 8.68 -6.83
C ARG A 36 5.63 7.55 -7.33
N SER A 37 6.38 7.77 -8.40
CA SER A 37 7.32 6.77 -8.94
C SER A 37 8.36 6.34 -7.89
N THR A 38 8.85 7.27 -7.06
CA THR A 38 9.80 6.93 -5.98
C THR A 38 9.12 6.12 -4.87
N ALA A 39 7.90 6.46 -4.48
CA ALA A 39 7.16 5.72 -3.48
C ALA A 39 6.83 4.29 -3.95
N GLU A 40 6.39 4.14 -5.20
CA GLU A 40 6.11 2.84 -5.82
C GLU A 40 7.36 1.96 -5.81
N ARG A 41 8.51 2.51 -6.25
CA ARG A 41 9.79 1.79 -6.21
C ARG A 41 10.15 1.32 -4.81
N ILE A 42 10.05 2.19 -3.80
CA ILE A 42 10.37 1.83 -2.41
C ILE A 42 9.48 0.67 -1.92
N VAL A 43 8.17 0.72 -2.21
CA VAL A 43 7.23 -0.31 -1.78
C VAL A 43 7.50 -1.64 -2.48
N TYR A 44 7.73 -1.63 -3.80
CA TYR A 44 8.03 -2.85 -4.54
C TYR A 44 9.37 -3.46 -4.14
N ASP A 45 10.40 -2.65 -3.93
CA ASP A 45 11.70 -3.11 -3.44
C ASP A 45 11.56 -3.75 -2.04
N ALA A 46 10.75 -3.16 -1.17
CA ALA A 46 10.47 -3.72 0.16
C ALA A 46 9.72 -5.06 0.08
N LEU A 47 8.73 -5.18 -0.81
CA LEU A 47 7.99 -6.44 -1.03
C LEU A 47 8.91 -7.54 -1.56
N ALA A 48 9.81 -7.23 -2.50
CA ALA A 48 10.80 -8.16 -3.00
C ALA A 48 11.79 -8.62 -1.90
N GLN A 49 12.19 -7.71 -1.00
CA GLN A 49 13.02 -8.07 0.15
C GLN A 49 12.30 -8.98 1.15
N ILE A 50 10.99 -8.77 1.37
CA ILE A 50 10.17 -9.63 2.23
C ILE A 50 10.07 -11.02 1.63
N GLU A 51 9.82 -11.11 0.32
CA GLU A 51 9.77 -12.39 -0.40
C GLU A 51 11.09 -13.16 -0.26
N ALA A 52 12.22 -12.48 -0.46
CA ALA A 52 13.55 -13.09 -0.31
C ALA A 52 13.86 -13.58 1.12
N LYS A 53 13.38 -12.87 2.15
CA LYS A 53 13.65 -13.22 3.56
C LYS A 53 12.71 -14.30 4.10
N THR A 54 11.45 -14.26 3.71
CA THR A 54 10.39 -15.08 4.32
C THR A 54 10.05 -16.31 3.47
N GLY A 55 10.37 -16.27 2.16
CA GLY A 55 10.02 -17.32 1.20
C GLY A 55 8.51 -17.48 0.98
N THR A 56 7.69 -16.60 1.57
CA THR A 56 6.24 -16.60 1.48
C THR A 56 5.74 -15.46 0.61
N GLU A 57 4.52 -15.60 0.11
CA GLU A 57 3.89 -14.57 -0.72
C GLU A 57 3.89 -13.20 0.02
N PRO A 58 4.42 -12.14 -0.62
CA PRO A 58 4.61 -10.86 0.04
C PRO A 58 3.28 -10.18 0.39
N ILE A 59 2.22 -10.37 -0.41
CA ILE A 59 0.88 -9.82 -0.12
C ILE A 59 0.29 -10.46 1.14
N ALA A 60 0.36 -11.79 1.27
CA ALA A 60 -0.17 -12.49 2.43
C ALA A 60 0.57 -12.06 3.72
N THR A 61 1.88 -11.88 3.62
CA THR A 61 2.73 -11.40 4.72
C THR A 61 2.37 -9.97 5.11
N LEU A 62 2.18 -9.09 4.12
CA LEU A 62 1.73 -7.71 4.33
C LEU A 62 0.36 -7.66 5.02
N LYS A 63 -0.60 -8.47 4.56
CA LYS A 63 -1.95 -8.52 5.16
C LYS A 63 -1.88 -8.97 6.62
N ARG A 64 -1.16 -10.05 6.91
CA ARG A 64 -0.93 -10.52 8.29
C ARG A 64 -0.28 -9.46 9.17
N ALA A 65 0.68 -8.70 8.63
CA ALA A 65 1.32 -7.63 9.38
C ALA A 65 0.35 -6.50 9.72
N VAL A 66 -0.55 -6.12 8.79
CA VAL A 66 -1.58 -5.11 9.05
C VAL A 66 -2.63 -5.61 10.03
N ASP A 67 -3.03 -6.88 9.95
CA ASP A 67 -4.01 -7.47 10.88
C ASP A 67 -3.47 -7.61 12.32
N ASN A 68 -2.14 -7.69 12.48
CA ASN A 68 -1.46 -7.82 13.78
C ASN A 68 -1.07 -6.47 14.42
N VAL A 69 -1.44 -5.33 13.83
CA VAL A 69 -1.17 -3.97 14.35
C VAL A 69 -2.47 -3.35 14.85
#